data_AF-A0A392NNL4-F1
#
_entry.id   AF-A0A392NNL4-F1
#
_cell.length_a   1.000
_cell.length_b   1.000
_cell.length_c   1.000
_cell.angle_alpha   90.00
_cell.angle_beta   90.00
_cell.angle_gamma   90.00
#
_symmetry.space_group_name_H-M   'P 1'
#
loop_
_entity.id
_entity.type
_entity.pdbx_description
1 polymer ?
#
loop_
_entity_poly.entity_id
_entity_poly.type
_entity_poly.pdbx_seq_one_letter_code
_entity_poly.pdbx_strand_id
1 'polypeptide(L)' 'MQRDWNEELQSCREFSHTTPQERILRDRALYKVTSDFVDAAINGAVGVISGCIPPINPTDPECFH' A
#
# COMPACT_ATOMS: atom_id res chain seq x y z
N MET A 1 -8.53 -12.40 2.03
CA MET A 1 -8.48 -11.62 0.78
C MET A 1 -7.18 -10.84 0.75
N GLN A 2 -6.58 -10.65 -0.42
CA GLN A 2 -5.43 -9.76 -0.59
C GLN A 2 -5.90 -8.33 -0.32
N ARG A 3 -5.12 -7.53 0.42
CA ARG A 3 -5.42 -6.13 0.71
C ARG A 3 -5.38 -5.33 -0.59
N ASP A 4 -6.42 -4.55 -0.89
CA ASP A 4 -6.45 -3.64 -2.03
C ASP A 4 -6.09 -2.22 -1.59
N TRP A 5 -4.82 -1.86 -1.81
CA TRP A 5 -4.29 -0.56 -1.43
C TRP A 5 -4.96 0.60 -2.16
N ASN A 6 -5.39 0.40 -3.40
CA ASN A 6 -6.03 1.45 -4.20
C ASN A 6 -7.43 1.73 -3.67
N GLU A 7 -8.20 0.68 -3.37
CA GLU A 7 -9.54 0.81 -2.79
C GLU A 7 -9.50 1.49 -1.41
N GLU A 8 -8.55 1.11 -0.54
CA GLU A 8 -8.42 1.71 0.78
C GLU A 8 -7.99 3.19 0.71
N LEU A 9 -7.02 3.51 -0.15
CA LEU A 9 -6.58 4.89 -0.35
C LEU A 9 -7.72 5.76 -0.91
N GLN A 10 -8.46 5.22 -1.88
CA GLN A 10 -9.58 5.91 -2.50
C GLN A 10 -10.71 6.15 -1.49
N SER A 11 -11.04 5.14 -0.69
CA SER A 11 -12.04 5.25 0.39
C SER A 11 -11.67 6.35 1.39
N CYS A 12 -10.39 6.45 1.77
CA CYS A 12 -9.93 7.52 2.65
C CYS A 12 -10.07 8.92 2.01
N ARG A 13 -9.83 9.05 0.70
CA ARG A 13 -9.97 10.34 -0.02
C ARG A 13 -11.42 10.79 -0.14
N GLU A 14 -12.36 9.86 -0.19
CA GLU A 14 -13.79 10.11 -0.32
C GLU A 14 -14.45 10.57 0.99
N PHE A 15 -13.72 10.57 2.12
CA PHE A 15 -14.25 11.10 3.37
C PHE A 15 -14.67 12.57 3.23
N SER A 16 -15.77 12.89 3.91
CA SER A 16 -16.15 14.27 4.17
C SER A 16 -14.98 15.05 4.78
N HIS A 17 -14.89 16.33 4.47
CA HIS A 17 -13.80 17.20 4.91
C HIS A 17 -14.27 18.66 5.03
N THR A 18 -15.55 18.83 5.31
CA THR A 18 -16.20 20.15 5.42
C THR A 18 -15.87 20.81 6.75
N THR A 19 -15.83 20.02 7.82
CA THR A 19 -15.49 20.47 9.18
C THR A 19 -14.03 20.17 9.52
N PRO A 20 -13.43 20.91 10.46
CA PRO A 20 -12.07 20.62 10.94
C PRO A 20 -11.91 19.19 11.48
N GLN A 21 -12.93 18.66 12.16
CA GLN A 21 -12.93 17.33 12.77
C GLN A 21 -12.89 16.23 11.69
N GLU A 22 -13.69 16.39 10.64
CA GLU A 22 -13.70 15.49 9.49
C GLU A 22 -12.35 15.49 8.76
N ARG A 23 -11.71 16.66 8.60
CA ARG A 23 -10.35 16.76 8.03
C ARG A 23 -9.34 16.00 8.88
N ILE A 24 -9.37 16.16 10.20
CA ILE A 24 -8.47 15.42 11.12
C ILE A 24 -8.68 13.90 10.98
N LEU A 25 -9.93 13.44 10.90
CA LEU A 25 -10.23 12.01 10.73
C LEU A 25 -9.68 11.50 9.40
N ARG A 26 -9.93 12.22 8.31
CA ARG A 26 -9.42 11.89 6.98
C ARG A 26 -7.90 11.86 6.95
N ASP A 27 -7.24 12.87 7.50
CA ASP A 27 -5.79 12.96 7.49
C ASP A 27 -5.16 11.81 8.31
N ARG A 28 -5.79 11.40 9.42
CA ARG A 28 -5.39 10.21 10.18
C ARG A 28 -5.55 8.92 9.38
N ALA A 29 -6.65 8.76 8.65
CA ALA A 29 -6.89 7.59 7.80
C ALA A 29 -5.89 7.52 6.64
N LEU A 30 -5.65 8.64 5.96
CA LEU A 30 -4.65 8.77 4.90
C LEU A 30 -3.23 8.49 5.40
N TYR A 31 -2.88 9.02 6.58
CA TYR A 31 -1.59 8.75 7.21
C TYR A 31 -1.40 7.25 7.45
N LYS A 32 -2.41 6.59 8.04
CA LYS A 32 -2.35 5.17 8.34
C LYS A 32 -2.18 4.32 7.09
N VAL A 33 -3.04 4.48 6.07
CA VAL A 33 -2.97 3.67 4.85
C VAL A 33 -1.64 3.89 4.11
N THR A 34 -1.11 5.12 4.14
CA THR A 34 0.16 5.45 3.51
C THR A 34 1.34 4.83 4.26
N SER A 35 1.36 4.92 5.59
CA SER A 35 2.40 4.31 6.43
C SER A 35 2.41 2.80 6.24
N ASP A 36 1.24 2.16 6.33
CA ASP A 36 1.12 0.72 6.13
C ASP A 36 1.59 0.31 4.72
N PHE A 37 1.25 1.09 3.69
CA PHE A 37 1.67 0.83 2.31
C PHE A 37 3.17 0.91 2.14
N VAL A 38 3.80 1.94 2.71
CA VAL A 38 5.26 2.12 2.65
C VAL A 38 5.96 0.95 3.36
N ASP A 39 5.50 0.56 4.55
CA ASP A 39 6.07 -0.59 5.27
C ASP A 39 5.93 -1.89 4.46
N ALA A 40 4.77 -2.13 3.86
CA ALA A 40 4.55 -3.28 3.00
C ALA A 40 5.43 -3.24 1.73
N ALA A 41 5.59 -2.08 1.12
CA ALA A 41 6.42 -1.88 -0.08
C ALA A 41 7.91 -2.09 0.23
N ILE A 42 8.40 -1.61 1.38
CA ILE A 42 9.77 -1.84 1.84
C ILE A 42 10.01 -3.34 2.06
N ASN A 43 9.12 -4.00 2.80
CA ASN A 43 9.23 -5.45 3.02
C ASN A 43 9.16 -6.24 1.70
N GLY A 44 8.31 -5.80 0.77
CA GLY A 44 8.25 -6.35 -0.59
C GLY A 44 9.58 -6.20 -1.34
N ALA A 45 10.16 -5.00 -1.36
CA ALA A 45 11.44 -4.76 -2.01
C ALA A 45 12.58 -5.61 -1.41
N VAL A 46 12.63 -5.73 -0.08
CA VAL A 46 13.59 -6.62 0.60
C VAL A 46 13.35 -8.09 0.24
N GLY A 47 12.09 -8.52 0.17
CA GLY A 47 11.73 -9.88 -0.22
C GLY A 47 12.09 -10.22 -1.66
N VAL A 48 11.96 -9.25 -2.58
CA VAL A 48 12.42 -9.37 -3.97
C VAL A 48 13.93 -9.59 -4.02
N ILE A 49 14.71 -8.70 -3.38
CA ILE A 49 16.19 -8.79 -3.36
C ILE A 49 16.70 -10.07 -2.69
N SER A 50 15.93 -10.61 -1.74
CA SER A 50 16.27 -11.84 -1.03
C SER A 50 15.85 -13.11 -1.80
N GLY A 51 15.31 -12.99 -3.01
CA GLY A 51 14.80 -14.12 -3.82
C GLY A 51 13.59 -14.84 -3.20
N CYS A 52 12.89 -14.21 -2.25
CA CYS A 52 11.76 -14.80 -1.53
C CYS A 52 10.41 -14.51 -2.20
N ILE A 53 10.38 -13.62 -3.20
CA ILE A 53 9.18 -13.25 -3.95
C ILE A 53 9.36 -13.67 -5.41
N PRO A 54 8.53 -14.57 -5.93
CA PRO A 54 8.62 -15.00 -7.32
C PRO A 54 8.17 -13.88 -8.27
N PRO A 55 8.62 -13.90 -9.53
CA PRO A 55 8.17 -12.95 -10.53
C PRO A 55 6.65 -13.03 -10.70
N ILE A 56 6.01 -11.86 -10.80
CA ILE A 56 4.57 -11.75 -11.06
C ILE A 56 4.22 -12.27 -12.46
N ASN A 57 5.13 -12.08 -13.42
CA ASN A 57 4.96 -12.58 -14.76
C ASN A 57 5.54 -14.00 -14.87
N PRO A 58 4.75 -15.02 -15.20
CA PRO A 58 5.22 -16.41 -15.28
C PRO A 58 6.31 -16.66 -16.33
N THR A 59 6.50 -15.75 -17.29
CA THR A 59 7.53 -15.87 -18.33
C THR A 59 8.87 -15.26 -17.95
N ASP A 60 8.94 -14.52 -16.85
CA ASP A 60 10.18 -13.87 -16.43
C ASP A 60 11.09 -14.88 -15.72
N PRO A 61 12.38 -14.97 -16.09
CA PRO A 61 13.31 -15.89 -15.46
C PRO A 61 13.60 -15.46 -14.01
N GLU A 62 13.74 -16.44 -13.10
CA GLU A 62 13.97 -16.22 -11.65
C GLU A 62 15.29 -15.48 -11.32
N CYS A 63 16.17 -15.23 -12.31
CA CYS A 63 17.53 -14.75 -12.10
C CYS A 63 17.70 -13.22 -11.95
N PHE A 64 16.63 -12.40 -11.94
CA PHE A 64 16.73 -10.94 -11.93
C PHE A 64 16.27 -10.24 -10.64
N HIS A 65 16.05 -10.99 -9.56
CA HIS A 65 15.57 -10.47 -8.28
C HIS A 65 16.48 -10.88 -7.13
#